data_AF-C4FIL6-F1
#
_entry.id   AF-C4FIL6-F1
#
_cell.length_a   1.000
_cell.length_b   1.000
_cell.length_c   1.000
_cell.angle_alpha   90.00
_cell.angle_beta   90.00
_cell.angle_gamma   90.00
#
_symmetry.space_group_name_H-M   'P 1'
#
loop_
_entity.id
_entity.type
_entity.pdbx_description
1 polymer ?
#
loop_
_entity_poly.entity_id
_entity_poly.type
_entity_poly.pdbx_seq_one_letter_code
_entity_poly.pdbx_strand_id
1 'polypeptide(L)'
;EPEKGHLSQDLINILAFADERLAELKSLKDHFINGVDLPEADVKSIISKYNNEAVRQTVAQIKNAEVGRKTPFEERYKKQMELLKLPLLPTTTIGSFPQTQEVRKYRADYKAGRISQEEYENFIKKQIEHVIKVQEELDLDVLVHGEFERTDMVEFFGEKLEGFAFTKNGWVQSYGTRCVRPPIIYGDVSRPNPMTLKETVYAQSLTDRPVKGMLTGPVTILNWSFYRKDIPKEEVAYQIAIALREEVLDLEKAGIKIIQIDEPAFREGLPLKKSKQEAYLNWAVKAFKLSP
;
A
#
# COMPACT_ATOMS: atom_id res chain seq x y z
N GLU A 1 -19.73 20.29 1.06
CA GLU A 1 -18.48 19.56 1.32
C GLU A 1 -18.43 18.31 0.46
N PRO A 2 -17.42 18.14 -0.42
CA PRO A 2 -17.35 17.04 -1.38
C PRO A 2 -17.27 15.65 -0.74
N GLU A 3 -16.85 15.57 0.52
CA GLU A 3 -16.71 14.30 1.26
C GLU A 3 -17.99 13.90 2.01
N LYS A 4 -18.97 14.80 2.14
CA LYS A 4 -20.22 14.52 2.86
C LYS A 4 -21.06 13.49 2.09
N GLY A 5 -21.38 12.38 2.74
CA GLY A 5 -22.05 11.22 2.12
C GLY A 5 -21.12 10.30 1.33
N HIS A 6 -19.82 10.61 1.27
CA HIS A 6 -18.77 9.71 0.76
C HIS A 6 -17.98 9.07 1.90
N LEU A 7 -17.56 9.87 2.87
CA LEU A 7 -16.98 9.39 4.13
C LEU A 7 -18.06 9.29 5.21
N SER A 8 -17.87 8.39 6.19
CA SER A 8 -18.75 8.28 7.34
C SER A 8 -18.74 9.58 8.16
N GLN A 9 -19.87 9.89 8.81
CA GLN A 9 -19.96 11.11 9.62
C GLN A 9 -18.95 11.11 10.78
N ASP A 10 -18.74 9.95 11.40
CA ASP A 10 -17.72 9.75 12.43
C ASP A 10 -16.33 10.13 11.90
N LEU A 11 -15.95 9.66 10.70
CA LEU A 11 -14.66 10.00 10.10
C LEU A 11 -14.56 11.49 9.74
N ILE A 12 -15.61 12.08 9.18
CA ILE A 12 -15.64 13.54 8.92
C ILE A 12 -15.39 14.34 10.19
N ASN A 13 -15.98 13.94 11.32
CA ASN A 13 -15.85 14.64 12.59
C ASN A 13 -14.44 14.59 13.21
N ILE A 14 -13.54 13.73 12.71
CA ILE A 14 -12.14 13.63 13.16
C ILE A 14 -11.14 14.13 12.10
N LEU A 15 -11.62 14.68 10.99
CA LEU A 15 -10.81 15.24 9.92
C LEU A 15 -10.90 16.77 9.89
N ALA A 16 -9.80 17.40 9.50
CA ALA A 16 -9.72 18.83 9.22
C ALA A 16 -8.72 19.06 8.10
N PHE A 17 -9.20 19.57 6.95
CA PHE A 17 -8.37 19.98 5.82
C PHE A 17 -7.97 21.45 5.98
N ALA A 18 -7.41 22.06 4.92
CA ALA A 18 -6.82 23.39 5.01
C ALA A 18 -7.79 24.45 5.53
N ASP A 19 -9.04 24.47 5.06
CA ASP A 19 -10.04 25.46 5.44
C ASP A 19 -10.49 25.26 6.91
N GLU A 20 -10.69 24.01 7.35
CA GLU A 20 -11.03 23.71 8.74
C GLU A 20 -9.88 24.05 9.69
N ARG A 21 -8.60 23.86 9.28
CA ARG A 21 -7.44 24.28 10.07
C ARG A 21 -7.38 25.79 10.28
N LEU A 22 -7.83 26.60 9.31
CA LEU A 22 -7.93 28.06 9.49
C LEU A 22 -8.99 28.42 10.52
N ALA A 23 -10.12 27.70 10.54
CA ALA A 23 -11.15 27.86 11.57
C ALA A 23 -10.64 27.45 12.96
N GLU A 24 -9.90 26.34 13.08
CA GLU A 24 -9.27 25.91 14.34
C GLU A 24 -8.32 26.98 14.90
N LEU A 25 -7.46 27.56 14.06
CA LEU A 25 -6.54 28.62 14.47
C LEU A 25 -7.27 29.87 14.99
N LYS A 26 -8.40 30.22 14.35
CA LYS A 26 -9.26 31.32 14.81
C LYS A 26 -9.88 31.00 16.17
N SER A 27 -10.42 29.79 16.36
CA SER A 27 -11.00 29.35 17.63
C SER A 27 -9.97 29.36 18.76
N LEU A 28 -8.74 28.88 18.51
CA LEU A 28 -7.65 28.94 19.47
C LEU A 28 -7.28 30.37 19.84
N LYS A 29 -7.17 31.27 18.84
CA LYS A 29 -6.92 32.69 19.08
C LYS A 29 -8.00 33.32 19.96
N ASP A 30 -9.27 33.09 19.63
CA ASP A 30 -10.40 33.64 20.37
C ASP A 30 -10.47 33.08 21.80
N HIS A 31 -10.10 31.81 22.00
CA HIS A 31 -9.97 31.23 23.33
C HIS A 31 -8.89 31.94 24.17
N PHE A 32 -7.68 32.07 23.63
CA PHE A 32 -6.55 32.65 24.38
C PHE A 32 -6.66 34.17 24.59
N ILE A 33 -7.30 34.90 23.68
CA ILE A 33 -7.37 36.37 23.75
C ILE A 33 -8.68 36.83 24.38
N ASN A 34 -9.80 36.23 23.99
CA ASN A 34 -11.14 36.70 24.35
C ASN A 34 -11.83 35.79 25.38
N GLY A 35 -11.22 34.68 25.79
CA GLY A 35 -11.78 33.74 26.77
C GLY A 35 -12.98 32.95 26.25
N VAL A 36 -13.12 32.79 24.93
CA VAL A 36 -14.20 31.99 24.32
C VAL A 36 -13.92 30.50 24.54
N ASP A 37 -14.90 29.74 25.01
CA ASP A 37 -14.74 28.30 25.18
C ASP A 37 -14.51 27.58 23.85
N LEU A 38 -13.60 26.60 23.85
CA LEU A 38 -13.35 25.77 22.69
C LEU A 38 -14.52 24.78 22.50
N PRO A 39 -14.87 24.44 21.24
CA PRO A 39 -15.88 23.43 20.99
C PRO A 39 -15.44 22.07 21.55
N GLU A 40 -16.33 21.40 22.26
CA GLU A 40 -16.09 20.02 22.69
C GLU A 40 -16.09 19.08 21.48
N ALA A 41 -15.10 18.19 21.40
CA ALA A 41 -15.02 17.16 20.38
C ALA A 41 -14.65 15.82 21.01
N ASP A 42 -15.52 14.83 20.89
CA ASP A 42 -15.28 13.47 21.41
C ASP A 42 -14.45 12.60 20.44
N VAL A 43 -13.29 13.14 20.05
CA VAL A 43 -12.38 12.49 19.08
C VAL A 43 -11.93 11.11 19.58
N LYS A 44 -11.69 10.97 20.88
CA LYS A 44 -11.21 9.72 21.48
C LYS A 44 -12.24 8.59 21.36
N SER A 45 -13.50 8.86 21.68
CA SER A 45 -14.57 7.89 21.53
C SER A 45 -14.75 7.48 20.08
N ILE A 46 -14.74 8.44 19.15
CA ILE A 46 -14.85 8.16 17.72
C ILE A 46 -13.71 7.25 17.23
N ILE A 47 -12.45 7.60 17.53
CA ILE A 47 -11.28 6.80 17.13
C ILE A 47 -11.36 5.38 17.72
N SER A 48 -11.86 5.24 18.96
CA SER A 48 -11.96 3.94 19.63
C SER A 48 -12.83 2.92 18.89
N LYS A 49 -13.81 3.39 18.10
CA LYS A 49 -14.68 2.55 17.25
C LYS A 49 -13.90 1.84 16.13
N TYR A 50 -12.73 2.34 15.76
CA TYR A 50 -11.90 1.82 14.68
C TYR A 50 -10.72 0.97 15.17
N ASN A 51 -10.75 0.58 16.44
CA ASN A 51 -9.75 -0.32 17.02
C ASN A 51 -10.09 -1.77 16.68
N ASN A 52 -9.06 -2.54 16.33
CA ASN A 52 -9.14 -3.98 16.12
C ASN A 52 -8.23 -4.67 17.13
N GLU A 53 -8.84 -5.25 18.17
CA GLU A 53 -8.12 -5.90 19.26
C GLU A 53 -7.24 -7.06 18.80
N ALA A 54 -7.69 -7.83 17.79
CA ALA A 54 -6.89 -8.93 17.24
C ALA A 54 -5.59 -8.40 16.61
N VAL A 55 -5.69 -7.35 15.79
CA VAL A 55 -4.53 -6.69 15.17
C VAL A 55 -3.57 -6.15 16.24
N ARG A 56 -4.09 -5.48 17.27
CA ARG A 56 -3.29 -4.94 18.38
C ARG A 56 -2.55 -6.03 19.14
N GLN A 57 -3.22 -7.13 19.45
CA GLN A 57 -2.61 -8.28 20.11
C GLN A 57 -1.49 -8.88 19.25
N THR A 58 -1.71 -9.04 17.95
CA THR A 58 -0.67 -9.52 17.03
C THR A 58 0.53 -8.57 17.00
N VAL A 59 0.31 -7.26 16.87
CA VAL A 59 1.39 -6.25 16.90
C VAL A 59 2.18 -6.32 18.21
N ALA A 60 1.50 -6.42 19.35
CA ALA A 60 2.13 -6.53 20.65
C ALA A 60 3.03 -7.77 20.77
N GLN A 61 2.58 -8.92 20.23
CA GLN A 61 3.36 -10.16 20.22
C GLN A 61 4.62 -10.06 19.33
N ILE A 62 4.52 -9.42 18.16
CA ILE A 62 5.64 -9.33 17.22
C ILE A 62 6.60 -8.17 17.49
N LYS A 63 6.23 -7.22 18.36
CA LYS A 63 7.05 -6.04 18.71
C LYS A 63 8.45 -6.43 19.18
N ASN A 64 8.58 -7.55 19.87
CA ASN A 64 9.86 -8.10 20.32
C ASN A 64 10.31 -9.36 19.55
N ALA A 65 9.55 -9.79 18.53
CA ALA A 65 9.94 -10.95 17.72
C ALA A 65 11.21 -10.67 16.92
N GLU A 66 12.02 -11.72 16.77
CA GLU A 66 13.11 -11.77 15.81
C GLU A 66 12.52 -11.76 14.39
N VAL A 67 13.07 -10.92 13.51
CA VAL A 67 12.53 -10.69 12.16
C VAL A 67 13.55 -11.01 11.09
N GLY A 68 13.04 -11.37 9.91
CA GLY A 68 13.86 -11.74 8.76
C GLY A 68 13.98 -13.25 8.57
N ARG A 69 14.61 -13.62 7.45
CA ARG A 69 14.78 -15.00 7.04
C ARG A 69 15.79 -15.70 7.94
N LYS A 70 15.42 -16.84 8.52
CA LYS A 70 16.28 -17.65 9.41
C LYS A 70 17.54 -18.19 8.71
N THR A 71 17.41 -18.56 7.43
CA THR A 71 18.52 -19.08 6.63
C THR A 71 19.30 -17.92 6.00
N PRO A 72 20.64 -17.84 6.10
CA PRO A 72 21.47 -16.80 5.47
C PRO A 72 21.33 -16.72 3.95
N PHE A 73 21.72 -15.59 3.36
CA PHE A 73 21.58 -15.38 1.92
C PHE A 73 22.39 -16.38 1.09
N GLU A 74 23.64 -16.71 1.45
CA GLU A 74 24.46 -17.61 0.63
C GLU A 74 23.85 -19.01 0.52
N GLU A 75 23.15 -19.47 1.56
CA GLU A 75 22.43 -20.74 1.55
C GLU A 75 21.13 -20.67 0.75
N ARG A 76 20.35 -19.59 0.89
CA ARG A 76 19.13 -19.39 0.11
C ARG A 76 19.43 -19.25 -1.37
N TYR A 77 20.49 -18.52 -1.72
CA TYR A 77 20.89 -18.27 -3.10
C TYR A 77 21.17 -19.56 -3.86
N LYS A 78 21.87 -20.53 -3.25
CA LYS A 78 22.09 -21.86 -3.85
C LYS A 78 20.77 -22.56 -4.21
N LYS A 79 19.82 -22.60 -3.27
CA LYS A 79 18.49 -23.20 -3.48
C LYS A 79 17.67 -22.44 -4.53
N GLN A 80 17.77 -21.12 -4.53
CA GLN A 80 17.10 -20.26 -5.52
C GLN A 80 17.63 -20.52 -6.93
N MET A 81 18.95 -20.65 -7.12
CA MET A 81 19.54 -20.94 -8.42
C MET A 81 19.19 -22.35 -8.91
N GLU A 82 19.15 -23.34 -8.02
CA GLU A 82 18.71 -24.71 -8.36
C GLU A 82 17.25 -24.74 -8.81
N LEU A 83 16.38 -23.99 -8.11
CA LEU A 83 14.95 -23.91 -8.39
C LEU A 83 14.63 -23.11 -9.66
N LEU A 84 15.24 -21.93 -9.81
CA LEU A 84 14.91 -20.95 -10.86
C LEU A 84 15.72 -21.16 -12.13
N LYS A 85 16.89 -21.81 -12.04
CA LYS A 85 17.79 -22.10 -13.17
C LYS A 85 18.12 -20.87 -14.05
N LEU A 86 18.24 -19.71 -13.41
CA LEU A 86 18.54 -18.45 -14.10
C LEU A 86 19.97 -18.47 -14.69
N PRO A 87 20.21 -17.79 -15.82
CA PRO A 87 21.55 -17.63 -16.38
C PRO A 87 22.41 -16.72 -15.48
N LEU A 88 23.69 -16.58 -15.84
CA LEU A 88 24.65 -15.76 -15.08
C LEU A 88 24.24 -14.28 -15.00
N LEU A 89 23.66 -13.74 -16.08
CA LEU A 89 23.21 -12.35 -16.19
C LEU A 89 21.69 -12.34 -16.49
N PRO A 90 20.84 -12.66 -15.49
CA PRO A 90 19.41 -12.75 -15.72
C PRO A 90 18.81 -11.38 -16.01
N THR A 91 17.88 -11.35 -16.96
CA THR A 91 17.19 -10.16 -17.45
C THR A 91 15.77 -10.09 -16.89
N THR A 92 15.35 -8.88 -16.50
CA THR A 92 14.02 -8.63 -15.94
C THR A 92 13.67 -7.14 -16.06
N THR A 93 12.40 -6.82 -15.81
CA THR A 93 11.93 -5.43 -15.66
C THR A 93 11.39 -5.20 -14.24
N ILE A 94 10.92 -3.99 -13.95
CA ILE A 94 10.62 -3.54 -12.58
C ILE A 94 9.15 -3.76 -12.17
N GLY A 95 8.22 -3.94 -13.11
CA GLY A 95 6.80 -4.14 -12.79
C GLY A 95 5.88 -3.57 -13.87
N SER A 96 5.52 -2.30 -13.73
CA SER A 96 4.57 -1.63 -14.62
C SER A 96 4.99 -1.60 -16.09
N PHE A 97 4.02 -1.78 -16.98
CA PHE A 97 4.12 -1.51 -18.42
C PHE A 97 3.26 -0.30 -18.81
N PRO A 98 3.38 0.23 -20.06
CA PRO A 98 2.70 1.46 -20.46
C PRO A 98 1.20 1.47 -20.20
N GLN A 99 0.75 2.39 -19.33
CA GLN A 99 -0.65 2.62 -19.01
C GLN A 99 -1.32 3.46 -20.12
N THR A 100 -1.69 2.79 -21.22
CA THR A 100 -2.24 3.41 -22.44
C THR A 100 -3.55 4.17 -22.19
N GLN A 101 -3.97 5.01 -23.14
CA GLN A 101 -5.25 5.71 -23.06
C GLN A 101 -6.42 4.72 -22.95
N GLU A 102 -6.33 3.57 -23.62
CA GLU A 102 -7.32 2.51 -23.55
C GLU A 102 -7.42 1.89 -22.16
N VAL A 103 -6.29 1.54 -21.53
CA VAL A 103 -6.26 1.03 -20.15
C VAL A 103 -6.89 2.03 -19.18
N ARG A 104 -6.54 3.32 -19.31
CA ARG A 104 -7.12 4.38 -18.48
C ARG A 104 -8.63 4.54 -18.72
N LYS A 105 -9.08 4.42 -19.97
CA LYS A 105 -10.50 4.51 -20.34
C LYS A 105 -11.30 3.36 -19.73
N TYR A 106 -10.87 2.10 -19.93
CA TYR A 106 -11.55 0.93 -19.36
C TYR A 106 -11.67 1.02 -17.84
N ARG A 107 -10.61 1.48 -17.18
CA ARG A 107 -10.65 1.71 -15.73
C ARG A 107 -11.64 2.80 -15.33
N ALA A 108 -11.67 3.91 -16.05
CA ALA A 108 -12.62 4.99 -15.78
C ALA A 108 -14.06 4.57 -16.05
N ASP A 109 -14.30 3.76 -17.08
CA ASP A 109 -15.61 3.21 -17.42
C ASP A 109 -16.08 2.21 -16.36
N TYR A 110 -15.18 1.36 -15.84
CA TYR A 110 -15.47 0.46 -14.72
C TYR A 110 -15.80 1.22 -13.43
N LYS A 111 -14.97 2.19 -13.03
CA LYS A 111 -15.23 3.03 -11.84
C LYS A 111 -16.54 3.83 -11.94
N ALA A 112 -16.98 4.15 -13.17
CA ALA A 112 -18.24 4.84 -13.43
C ALA A 112 -19.45 3.90 -13.62
N GLY A 113 -19.27 2.58 -13.51
CA GLY A 113 -20.32 1.59 -13.71
C GLY A 113 -20.83 1.48 -15.15
N ARG A 114 -20.06 1.95 -16.15
CA ARG A 114 -20.41 1.89 -17.58
C ARG A 114 -20.12 0.53 -18.21
N ILE A 115 -19.19 -0.22 -17.64
CA ILE A 115 -18.89 -1.61 -18.03
C ILE A 115 -18.96 -2.51 -16.80
N SER A 116 -19.21 -3.80 -17.03
CA SER A 116 -19.29 -4.78 -15.95
C SER A 116 -17.89 -5.09 -15.38
N GLN A 117 -17.86 -5.67 -14.18
CA GLN A 117 -16.62 -6.22 -13.62
C GLN A 117 -16.02 -7.29 -14.52
N GLU A 118 -16.84 -8.18 -15.08
CA GLU A 118 -16.38 -9.23 -15.98
C GLU A 118 -15.73 -8.66 -17.24
N GLU A 119 -16.33 -7.61 -17.83
CA GLU A 119 -15.75 -6.94 -19.00
C GLU A 119 -14.40 -6.30 -18.68
N TYR A 120 -14.29 -5.60 -17.54
CA TYR A 120 -13.04 -5.01 -17.09
C TYR A 120 -11.96 -6.08 -16.82
N GLU A 121 -12.31 -7.15 -16.13
CA GLU A 121 -11.38 -8.25 -15.84
C GLU A 121 -10.89 -8.95 -17.10
N ASN A 122 -11.78 -9.19 -18.07
CA ASN A 122 -11.41 -9.77 -19.36
C ASN A 122 -10.49 -8.84 -20.16
N PHE A 123 -10.70 -7.53 -20.09
CA PHE A 123 -9.79 -6.54 -20.67
C PHE A 123 -8.41 -6.60 -20.02
N ILE A 124 -8.33 -6.59 -18.68
CA ILE A 124 -7.06 -6.69 -17.94
C ILE A 124 -6.31 -7.97 -18.28
N LYS A 125 -7.01 -9.12 -18.33
CA LYS A 125 -6.41 -10.39 -18.74
C LYS A 125 -5.75 -10.32 -20.12
N LYS A 126 -6.40 -9.69 -21.12
CA LYS A 126 -5.82 -9.50 -22.46
C LYS A 126 -4.56 -8.64 -22.43
N GLN A 127 -4.50 -7.61 -21.58
CA GLN A 127 -3.30 -6.78 -21.44
C GLN A 127 -2.15 -7.56 -20.80
N ILE A 128 -2.44 -8.38 -19.78
CA ILE A 128 -1.48 -9.29 -19.15
C ILE A 128 -0.96 -10.31 -20.18
N GLU A 129 -1.86 -10.95 -20.94
CA GLU A 129 -1.49 -11.92 -21.98
C GLU A 129 -0.56 -11.29 -23.02
N HIS A 130 -0.90 -10.09 -23.50
CA HIS A 130 -0.07 -9.35 -24.43
C HIS A 130 1.33 -9.08 -23.87
N VAL A 131 1.43 -8.60 -22.62
CA VAL A 131 2.73 -8.23 -22.05
C VAL A 131 3.60 -9.44 -21.74
N ILE A 132 3.01 -10.56 -21.32
CA ILE A 132 3.75 -11.82 -21.12
C ILE A 132 4.35 -12.27 -22.44
N LYS A 133 3.54 -12.31 -23.51
CA LYS A 133 4.01 -12.68 -24.85
C LYS A 133 5.15 -11.79 -25.35
N VAL A 134 5.02 -10.47 -25.20
CA VAL A 134 6.08 -9.52 -25.60
C VAL A 134 7.39 -9.79 -24.85
N GLN A 135 7.32 -10.06 -23.54
CA GLN A 135 8.52 -10.32 -22.76
C GLN A 135 9.17 -11.67 -23.09
N GLU A 136 8.39 -12.70 -23.44
CA GLU A 136 8.91 -13.96 -23.95
C GLU A 136 9.57 -13.80 -25.32
N GLU A 137 8.98 -13.02 -26.23
CA GLU A 137 9.57 -12.67 -27.54
C GLU A 137 10.89 -11.90 -27.40
N LEU A 138 11.02 -11.07 -26.35
CA LEU A 138 12.25 -10.37 -25.98
C LEU A 138 13.25 -11.25 -25.21
N ASP A 139 12.89 -12.50 -24.95
CA ASP A 139 13.68 -13.48 -24.22
C ASP A 139 14.09 -13.04 -22.80
N LEU A 140 13.19 -12.40 -22.06
CA LEU A 140 13.45 -12.02 -20.66
C LEU A 140 13.37 -13.21 -19.70
N ASP A 141 14.30 -13.31 -18.75
CA ASP A 141 14.38 -14.47 -17.84
C ASP A 141 13.32 -14.47 -16.73
N VAL A 142 13.01 -13.29 -16.18
CA VAL A 142 12.02 -13.11 -15.11
C VAL A 142 11.02 -12.05 -15.52
N LEU A 143 9.74 -12.44 -15.54
CA LEU A 143 8.65 -11.66 -16.13
C LEU A 143 7.84 -10.90 -15.09
N VAL A 144 7.09 -9.90 -15.57
CA VAL A 144 6.10 -9.13 -14.78
C VAL A 144 4.78 -9.05 -15.54
N HIS A 145 3.67 -8.81 -14.83
CA HIS A 145 2.33 -8.77 -15.46
C HIS A 145 1.90 -7.36 -15.93
N GLY A 146 2.73 -6.34 -15.70
CA GLY A 146 2.50 -4.98 -16.22
C GLY A 146 1.59 -4.07 -15.39
N GLU A 147 0.95 -4.59 -14.32
CA GLU A 147 0.17 -3.81 -13.33
C GLU A 147 -0.97 -2.98 -13.94
N PHE A 148 -1.66 -3.50 -14.96
CA PHE A 148 -2.76 -2.81 -15.65
C PHE A 148 -4.00 -2.60 -14.76
N GLU A 149 -4.18 -3.44 -13.75
CA GLU A 149 -5.26 -3.36 -12.77
C GLU A 149 -5.08 -2.21 -11.77
N ARG A 150 -3.86 -1.65 -11.65
CA ARG A 150 -3.49 -0.69 -10.61
C ARG A 150 -3.59 0.76 -11.11
N THR A 151 -4.15 1.63 -10.28
CA THR A 151 -4.16 3.09 -10.51
C THR A 151 -2.86 3.73 -10.05
N ASP A 152 -2.46 3.34 -8.85
CA ASP A 152 -1.38 3.91 -8.06
C ASP A 152 -0.91 2.84 -7.08
N MET A 153 0.39 2.85 -6.76
CA MET A 153 1.01 1.80 -5.96
C MET A 153 0.66 1.86 -4.46
N VAL A 154 -0.06 2.87 -3.99
CA VAL A 154 -0.55 2.94 -2.60
C VAL A 154 -2.07 2.92 -2.55
N GLU A 155 -2.75 3.64 -3.45
CA GLU A 155 -4.22 3.62 -3.54
C GLU A 155 -4.76 2.20 -3.75
N PHE A 156 -4.14 1.43 -4.66
CA PHE A 156 -4.58 0.07 -4.97
C PHE A 156 -4.58 -0.86 -3.75
N PHE A 157 -3.56 -0.78 -2.89
CA PHE A 157 -3.48 -1.60 -1.69
C PHE A 157 -4.43 -1.09 -0.62
N GLY A 158 -4.46 0.22 -0.38
CA GLY A 158 -5.35 0.77 0.64
C GLY A 158 -6.84 0.52 0.34
N GLU A 159 -7.28 0.50 -0.93
CA GLU A 159 -8.67 0.18 -1.31
C GLU A 159 -9.07 -1.25 -0.91
N LYS A 160 -8.09 -2.11 -0.61
CA LYS A 160 -8.26 -3.52 -0.25
C LYS A 160 -7.86 -3.83 1.19
N LEU A 161 -7.50 -2.81 1.97
CA LEU A 161 -7.15 -2.92 3.38
C LEU A 161 -8.22 -2.25 4.24
N GLU A 162 -8.56 -2.89 5.35
CA GLU A 162 -9.37 -2.26 6.39
C GLU A 162 -8.57 -1.16 7.11
N GLY A 163 -9.28 -0.19 7.69
CA GLY A 163 -8.66 0.95 8.39
C GLY A 163 -8.17 2.07 7.47
N PHE A 164 -8.44 1.97 6.16
CA PHE A 164 -8.15 2.99 5.14
C PHE A 164 -9.42 3.67 4.64
N ALA A 165 -9.34 4.98 4.41
CA ALA A 165 -10.36 5.79 3.75
C ALA A 165 -9.77 6.59 2.59
N PHE A 166 -10.63 6.92 1.62
CA PHE A 166 -10.27 7.60 0.39
C PHE A 166 -11.16 8.80 0.21
N THR A 167 -10.57 9.97 0.01
CA THR A 167 -11.35 11.18 -0.29
C THR A 167 -11.79 11.18 -1.75
N LYS A 168 -12.82 11.95 -2.09
CA LYS A 168 -13.13 12.27 -3.49
C LYS A 168 -12.17 13.35 -3.99
N ASN A 169 -12.02 14.44 -3.24
CA ASN A 169 -11.34 15.66 -3.67
C ASN A 169 -10.19 16.10 -2.75
N GLY A 170 -9.66 15.23 -1.89
CA GLY A 170 -8.53 15.52 -1.00
C GLY A 170 -7.17 15.53 -1.72
N TRP A 171 -7.04 16.38 -2.73
CA TRP A 171 -5.85 16.51 -3.56
C TRP A 171 -4.75 17.30 -2.85
N VAL A 172 -3.51 16.79 -2.95
CA VAL A 172 -2.30 17.46 -2.48
C VAL A 172 -1.33 17.56 -3.66
N GLN A 173 -0.78 18.75 -3.89
CA GLN A 173 0.24 18.94 -4.92
C GLN A 173 1.49 18.15 -4.55
N SER A 174 2.01 17.36 -5.49
CA SER A 174 3.25 16.60 -5.32
C SER A 174 4.40 17.25 -6.08
N TYR A 175 4.26 17.43 -7.40
CA TYR A 175 5.30 18.06 -8.22
C TYR A 175 4.70 18.72 -9.47
N GLY A 176 5.01 20.01 -9.68
CA GLY A 176 4.48 20.78 -10.80
C GLY A 176 2.95 20.76 -10.80
N THR A 177 2.34 20.27 -11.89
CA THR A 177 0.88 20.13 -12.02
C THR A 177 0.36 18.75 -11.58
N ARG A 178 1.22 17.87 -11.07
CA ARG A 178 0.83 16.55 -10.57
C ARG A 178 0.35 16.65 -9.13
N CYS A 179 -0.91 16.30 -8.92
CA CYS A 179 -1.49 16.11 -7.60
C CYS A 179 -1.61 14.62 -7.29
N VAL A 180 -1.55 14.29 -6.00
CA VAL A 180 -1.85 12.98 -5.45
C VAL A 180 -3.06 13.10 -4.54
N ARG A 181 -3.73 11.98 -4.29
CA ARG A 181 -4.85 11.89 -3.35
C ARG A 181 -4.50 10.83 -2.30
N PRO A 182 -3.70 11.19 -1.28
CA PRO A 182 -3.19 10.23 -0.30
C PRO A 182 -4.35 9.55 0.43
N PRO A 183 -4.29 8.23 0.66
CA PRO A 183 -5.24 7.55 1.53
C PRO A 183 -5.14 8.07 2.97
N ILE A 184 -6.18 7.83 3.75
CA ILE A 184 -6.23 8.16 5.18
C ILE A 184 -6.28 6.86 5.97
N ILE A 185 -5.24 6.58 6.76
CA ILE A 185 -5.25 5.48 7.73
C ILE A 185 -5.91 5.99 9.00
N TYR A 186 -7.18 5.65 9.19
CA TYR A 186 -7.99 6.10 10.32
C TYR A 186 -8.19 5.03 11.39
N GLY A 187 -8.01 3.75 11.04
CA GLY A 187 -8.28 2.60 11.92
C GLY A 187 -7.09 1.65 12.03
N ASP A 188 -7.27 0.57 12.78
CA ASP A 188 -6.27 -0.52 12.79
C ASP A 188 -6.33 -1.30 11.47
N VAL A 189 -5.17 -1.56 10.87
CA VAL A 189 -5.04 -2.10 9.51
C VAL A 189 -5.09 -3.62 9.52
N SER A 190 -5.93 -4.19 8.66
CA SER A 190 -5.99 -5.64 8.40
C SER A 190 -6.32 -5.92 6.93
N ARG A 191 -5.93 -7.10 6.45
CA ARG A 191 -6.21 -7.55 5.08
C ARG A 191 -7.39 -8.55 5.08
N PRO A 192 -8.58 -8.17 4.63
CA PRO A 192 -9.73 -9.09 4.63
C PRO A 192 -9.67 -10.13 3.51
N ASN A 193 -9.04 -9.81 2.37
CA ASN A 193 -8.99 -10.66 1.18
C ASN A 193 -7.66 -10.51 0.43
N PRO A 194 -7.25 -11.52 -0.38
CA PRO A 194 -6.13 -11.38 -1.29
C PRO A 194 -6.24 -10.19 -2.24
N MET A 195 -5.12 -9.50 -2.44
CA MET A 195 -5.10 -8.20 -3.11
C MET A 195 -4.66 -8.27 -4.57
N THR A 196 -3.64 -9.10 -4.85
CA THR A 196 -2.90 -9.20 -6.12
C THR A 196 -2.85 -10.62 -6.67
N LEU A 197 -3.34 -11.59 -5.88
CA LEU A 197 -3.22 -13.02 -6.16
C LEU A 197 -3.83 -13.39 -7.52
N LYS A 198 -5.01 -12.86 -7.83
CA LYS A 198 -5.78 -13.21 -9.03
C LYS A 198 -5.01 -12.90 -10.32
N GLU A 199 -4.52 -11.67 -10.45
CA GLU A 199 -3.81 -11.20 -11.64
C GLU A 199 -2.43 -11.88 -11.75
N THR A 200 -1.74 -12.04 -10.62
CA THR A 200 -0.41 -12.67 -10.59
C THR A 200 -0.47 -14.15 -10.97
N VAL A 201 -1.43 -14.89 -10.44
CA VAL A 201 -1.64 -16.32 -10.77
C VAL A 201 -2.03 -16.49 -12.24
N TYR A 202 -2.91 -15.63 -12.75
CA TYR A 202 -3.25 -15.65 -14.17
C TYR A 202 -2.02 -15.38 -15.04
N ALA A 203 -1.21 -14.38 -14.72
CA ALA A 203 0.02 -14.10 -15.46
C ALA A 203 0.99 -15.29 -15.45
N GLN A 204 1.22 -15.91 -14.28
CA GLN A 204 2.07 -17.09 -14.17
C GLN A 204 1.52 -18.30 -14.94
N SER A 205 0.19 -18.41 -15.10
CA SER A 205 -0.43 -19.52 -15.85
C SER A 205 -0.18 -19.47 -17.37
N LEU A 206 0.28 -18.33 -17.88
CA LEU A 206 0.49 -18.10 -19.32
C LEU A 206 1.91 -18.46 -19.78
N THR A 207 2.82 -18.80 -18.87
CA THR A 207 4.26 -18.96 -19.15
C THR A 207 4.92 -19.90 -18.15
N ASP A 208 5.94 -20.64 -18.62
CA ASP A 208 6.80 -21.45 -17.76
C ASP A 208 7.91 -20.62 -17.07
N ARG A 209 8.13 -19.37 -17.54
CA ARG A 209 9.11 -18.45 -16.93
C ARG A 209 8.58 -17.93 -15.60
N PRO A 210 9.44 -17.66 -14.59
CA PRO A 210 8.99 -17.11 -13.32
C PRO A 210 8.41 -15.70 -13.50
N VAL A 211 7.19 -15.49 -13.01
CA VAL A 211 6.54 -14.17 -12.94
C VAL A 211 6.67 -13.60 -11.53
N LYS A 212 6.98 -12.31 -11.41
CA LYS A 212 7.05 -11.62 -10.11
C LYS A 212 5.66 -11.34 -9.56
N GLY A 213 5.44 -11.69 -8.28
CA GLY A 213 4.43 -11.03 -7.46
C GLY A 213 4.90 -9.62 -7.09
N MET A 214 4.02 -8.63 -7.17
CA MET A 214 4.38 -7.21 -7.04
C MET A 214 3.63 -6.57 -5.87
N LEU A 215 4.33 -6.12 -4.83
CA LEU A 215 3.75 -5.48 -3.65
C LEU A 215 4.42 -4.13 -3.37
N THR A 216 3.67 -3.20 -2.78
CA THR A 216 4.24 -2.00 -2.16
C THR A 216 4.52 -2.28 -0.69
N GLY A 217 5.69 -1.88 -0.22
CA GLY A 217 6.14 -2.12 1.15
C GLY A 217 5.40 -1.28 2.20
N PRO A 218 5.44 -1.73 3.46
CA PRO A 218 4.67 -1.13 4.55
C PRO A 218 5.07 0.32 4.86
N VAL A 219 6.35 0.68 4.72
CA VAL A 219 6.86 2.03 5.00
C VAL A 219 6.40 3.00 3.92
N THR A 220 6.31 2.57 2.66
CA THR A 220 5.80 3.37 1.55
C THR A 220 4.29 3.58 1.64
N ILE A 221 3.51 2.52 1.88
CA ILE A 221 2.07 2.66 2.12
C ILE A 221 1.80 3.65 3.25
N LEU A 222 2.59 3.58 4.34
CA LEU A 222 2.50 4.51 5.45
C LEU A 222 2.87 5.94 5.08
N ASN A 223 4.04 6.16 4.47
CA ASN A 223 4.58 7.50 4.22
C ASN A 223 3.82 8.27 3.14
N TRP A 224 3.19 7.58 2.20
CA TRP A 224 2.34 8.18 1.17
C TRP A 224 0.85 8.18 1.53
N SER A 225 0.53 7.94 2.81
CA SER A 225 -0.81 8.09 3.38
C SER A 225 -0.80 9.13 4.51
N PHE A 226 -1.95 9.74 4.77
CA PHE A 226 -2.19 10.44 6.03
C PHE A 226 -2.50 9.42 7.12
N TYR A 227 -1.64 9.32 8.13
CA TYR A 227 -1.78 8.30 9.17
C TYR A 227 -2.29 8.88 10.50
N ARG A 228 -3.04 8.05 11.22
CA ARG A 228 -3.50 8.31 12.59
C ARG A 228 -2.33 8.59 13.54
N LYS A 229 -2.52 9.51 14.49
CA LYS A 229 -1.46 9.98 15.41
C LYS A 229 -1.69 9.58 16.88
N ASP A 230 -2.74 8.82 17.15
CA ASP A 230 -3.10 8.34 18.48
C ASP A 230 -2.31 7.09 18.91
N ILE A 231 -1.66 6.39 17.97
CA ILE A 231 -0.71 5.30 18.23
C ILE A 231 0.67 5.61 17.63
N PRO A 232 1.76 4.96 18.10
CA PRO A 232 3.09 5.15 17.54
C PRO A 232 3.14 4.83 16.04
N LYS A 233 3.93 5.60 15.29
CA LYS A 233 4.04 5.48 13.82
C LYS A 233 4.50 4.09 13.40
N GLU A 234 5.43 3.51 14.15
CA GLU A 234 5.94 2.15 13.92
C GLU A 234 4.87 1.08 14.10
N GLU A 235 3.89 1.29 14.98
CA GLU A 235 2.81 0.31 15.18
C GLU A 235 1.89 0.28 13.96
N VAL A 236 1.58 1.43 13.36
CA VAL A 236 0.87 1.49 12.06
C VAL A 236 1.66 0.74 10.98
N ALA A 237 2.98 0.96 10.90
CA ALA A 237 3.83 0.25 9.94
C ALA A 237 3.80 -1.27 10.13
N TYR A 238 3.77 -1.74 11.37
CA TYR A 238 3.71 -3.18 11.68
C TYR A 238 2.36 -3.79 11.33
N GLN A 239 1.25 -3.07 11.52
CA GLN A 239 -0.06 -3.53 11.07
C GLN A 239 -0.09 -3.74 9.55
N ILE A 240 0.40 -2.76 8.79
CA ILE A 240 0.53 -2.88 7.32
C ILE A 240 1.46 -4.04 6.96
N ALA A 241 2.57 -4.21 7.69
CA ALA A 241 3.51 -5.29 7.41
C ALA A 241 2.90 -6.68 7.61
N ILE A 242 2.09 -6.89 8.67
CA ILE A 242 1.36 -8.13 8.91
C ILE A 242 0.35 -8.38 7.78
N ALA A 243 -0.42 -7.36 7.40
CA ALA A 243 -1.38 -7.44 6.31
C ALA A 243 -0.70 -7.85 4.98
N LEU A 244 0.46 -7.26 4.66
CA LEU A 244 1.25 -7.62 3.48
C LEU A 244 1.86 -9.02 3.60
N ARG A 245 2.17 -9.49 4.82
CA ARG A 245 2.68 -10.85 5.04
C ARG A 245 1.71 -11.91 4.62
N GLU A 246 0.43 -11.73 4.94
CA GLU A 246 -0.60 -12.65 4.49
C GLU A 246 -0.68 -12.70 2.96
N GLU A 247 -0.52 -11.56 2.28
CA GLU A 247 -0.48 -11.52 0.81
C GLU A 247 0.74 -12.25 0.25
N VAL A 248 1.93 -12.06 0.85
CA VAL A 248 3.15 -12.79 0.46
C VAL A 248 2.97 -14.30 0.62
N LEU A 249 2.37 -14.73 1.73
CA LEU A 249 2.11 -16.16 2.00
C LEU A 249 1.09 -16.75 1.02
N ASP A 250 0.06 -15.98 0.63
CA ASP A 250 -0.91 -16.42 -0.37
C ASP A 250 -0.27 -16.56 -1.76
N LEU A 251 0.60 -15.61 -2.15
CA LEU A 251 1.37 -15.67 -3.40
C LEU A 251 2.31 -16.89 -3.40
N GLU A 252 3.06 -17.12 -2.31
CA GLU A 252 3.94 -18.28 -2.17
C GLU A 252 3.15 -19.58 -2.27
N LYS A 253 2.02 -19.69 -1.56
CA LYS A 253 1.14 -20.86 -1.59
C LYS A 253 0.55 -21.14 -2.97
N ALA A 254 0.31 -20.10 -3.77
CA ALA A 254 -0.14 -20.23 -5.15
C ALA A 254 1.00 -20.55 -6.15
N GLY A 255 2.23 -20.73 -5.66
CA GLY A 255 3.38 -21.13 -6.47
C GLY A 255 4.17 -19.97 -7.08
N ILE A 256 3.91 -18.73 -6.66
CA ILE A 256 4.69 -17.56 -7.11
C ILE A 256 6.04 -17.57 -6.42
N LYS A 257 7.11 -17.79 -7.21
CA LYS A 257 8.47 -18.05 -6.69
C LYS A 257 9.28 -16.78 -6.41
N ILE A 258 8.94 -15.68 -7.08
CA ILE A 258 9.65 -14.40 -6.96
C ILE A 258 8.62 -13.34 -6.57
N ILE A 259 8.87 -12.65 -5.47
CA ILE A 259 8.00 -11.58 -4.96
C ILE A 259 8.86 -10.35 -4.74
N GLN A 260 8.48 -9.24 -5.37
CA GLN A 260 9.10 -7.93 -5.24
C GLN A 260 8.25 -7.08 -4.31
N ILE A 261 8.89 -6.46 -3.32
CA ILE A 261 8.27 -5.54 -2.37
C ILE A 261 8.98 -4.19 -2.48
N ASP A 262 8.31 -3.18 -3.01
CA ASP A 262 8.91 -1.91 -3.35
C ASP A 262 8.80 -0.88 -2.22
N GLU A 263 9.92 -0.26 -1.85
CA GLU A 263 10.00 0.73 -0.77
C GLU A 263 10.60 2.09 -1.21
N PRO A 264 10.02 2.78 -2.21
CA PRO A 264 10.56 4.06 -2.69
C PRO A 264 10.52 5.17 -1.61
N ALA A 265 9.53 5.16 -0.71
CA ALA A 265 9.42 6.19 0.33
C ALA A 265 10.27 5.89 1.58
N PHE A 266 11.12 4.86 1.56
CA PHE A 266 11.94 4.48 2.70
C PHE A 266 12.88 5.61 3.13
N ARG A 267 13.50 6.30 2.16
CA ARG A 267 14.37 7.46 2.42
C ARG A 267 13.57 8.72 2.69
N GLU A 268 12.41 8.89 2.07
CA GLU A 268 11.56 10.08 2.25
C GLU A 268 11.08 10.23 3.69
N GLY A 269 10.79 9.11 4.37
CA GLY A 269 10.39 9.12 5.78
C GLY A 269 11.53 9.34 6.78
N LEU A 270 12.79 9.39 6.34
CA LEU A 270 13.95 9.50 7.23
C LEU A 270 13.95 10.85 7.97
N PRO A 271 14.01 10.86 9.31
CA PRO A 271 14.04 12.11 10.07
C PRO A 271 15.20 13.03 9.68
N LEU A 272 14.91 14.33 9.55
CA LEU A 272 15.92 15.35 9.24
C LEU A 272 17.01 15.45 10.31
N LYS A 273 16.65 15.21 11.59
CA LYS A 273 17.61 15.19 12.70
C LYS A 273 18.30 13.83 12.76
N LYS A 274 19.63 13.81 12.60
CA LYS A 274 20.47 12.59 12.70
C LYS A 274 20.20 11.76 13.97
N SER A 275 20.00 12.42 15.10
CA SER A 275 19.70 11.75 16.39
C SER A 275 18.40 10.95 16.40
N LYS A 276 17.52 11.14 15.42
CA LYS A 276 16.27 10.38 15.27
C LYS A 276 16.32 9.31 14.17
N GLN A 277 17.40 9.26 13.39
CA GLN A 277 17.49 8.39 12.21
C GLN A 277 17.62 6.92 12.58
N GLU A 278 18.42 6.59 13.61
CA GLU A 278 18.61 5.22 14.04
C GLU A 278 17.29 4.57 14.48
N ALA A 279 16.51 5.27 15.31
CA ALA A 279 15.19 4.80 15.73
C ALA A 279 14.25 4.55 14.53
N TYR A 280 14.25 5.45 13.54
CA TYR A 280 13.49 5.28 12.31
C TYR A 280 13.92 4.04 11.52
N LEU A 281 15.22 3.92 11.25
CA LEU A 281 15.77 2.82 10.47
C LEU A 281 15.48 1.48 11.16
N ASN A 282 15.58 1.41 12.48
CA ASN A 282 15.29 0.19 13.25
C ASN A 282 13.86 -0.30 13.02
N TRP A 283 12.85 0.57 13.18
CA TRP A 283 11.47 0.13 12.99
C TRP A 283 11.11 -0.04 11.51
N ALA A 284 11.64 0.78 10.61
CA ALA A 284 11.34 0.72 9.18
C ALA A 284 11.90 -0.56 8.55
N VAL A 285 13.16 -0.92 8.85
CA VAL A 285 13.75 -2.20 8.44
C VAL A 285 12.98 -3.37 9.05
N LYS A 286 12.58 -3.24 10.33
CA LYS A 286 11.78 -4.29 10.98
C LYS A 286 10.42 -4.48 10.31
N ALA A 287 9.70 -3.40 9.97
CA ALA A 287 8.44 -3.47 9.26
C ALA A 287 8.60 -4.19 7.92
N PHE A 288 9.61 -3.82 7.12
CA PHE A 288 9.89 -4.52 5.87
C PHE A 288 10.18 -6.01 6.09
N LYS A 289 10.99 -6.38 7.11
CA LYS A 289 11.33 -7.78 7.41
C LYS A 289 10.17 -8.59 8.01
N LEU A 290 9.09 -7.94 8.43
CA LEU A 290 7.86 -8.61 8.90
C LEU A 290 6.93 -9.02 7.75
N SER A 291 7.08 -8.40 6.57
CA SER A 291 6.23 -8.66 5.41
C SER A 291 6.55 -9.97 4.66
N PRO A 292 7.80 -10.48 4.63
CA PRO A 292 8.08 -11.82 4.10
C PRO A 292 8.02 -12.96 5.11
#